data_AF-A0A7X6PG53-F1
#
_entry.id   AF-A0A7X6PG53-F1
#
_cell.length_a   1.000
_cell.length_b   1.000
_cell.length_c   1.000
_cell.angle_alpha   90.00
_cell.angle_beta   90.00
_cell.angle_gamma   90.00
#
_symmetry.space_group_name_H-M   'P 1'
#
loop_
_entity.id
_entity.type
_entity.pdbx_description
1 polymer ?
#
loop_
_entity_poly.entity_id
_entity_poly.type
_entity_poly.pdbx_seq_one_letter_code
_entity_poly.pdbx_strand_id
1 'polypeptide(L)'
;MKTILKEIAETTKQQERAQREAIKAEIADPKTSNDRRNFLKKAALGGIALGGLMHLSIEDTIAQTTQKVSRASSPSDLKITDLRVAELGSNFSIPGRIIRIDTNQGIYGLGDIRDGSDQRNALFLKSKIVGLNPCNVEMVFKVIRQFGGHGRMGVGVGAVEMALWDICGKALGVPVWQLLGGRYRDKIRLYADTPEDRDPARQLERIKHRVNDEGFTWLKMDLGIHQISDQPDTIVNHKFWDEHGGGIQNWYMGRPYAQGGWTDYWKKDHPFTQVQITEKGIDAIAKIVEDVRNAVGSEVPLSVDHFGHIDMNQIIRLGKAVDKYRLAWLEDCVPWYYTDQWRTITDALETPTCTGEDIYMLGGLLGGFKPLIDAHAVDIIHPDLVSAGGILETKKIADYAEEEGIACALHANSTPIAWMANIHCAAATENFLALEHHNVDNEWWEGLVKMTGSQPLVTKGYANVPLDAPGLGIELNDANMKARMSKGSKGYFLPTPEWDAQGRPYDKLWI
;
A
#
# COMPACT_ATOMS: atom_id res chain seq x y z
N MET A 1 10.04 -21.98 -42.67
CA MET A 1 10.80 -20.92 -41.97
C MET A 1 10.52 -20.87 -40.46
N LYS A 2 9.26 -20.78 -40.01
CA LYS A 2 8.92 -20.77 -38.56
C LYS A 2 9.33 -22.04 -37.79
N THR A 3 9.26 -23.23 -38.40
CA THR A 3 9.62 -24.50 -37.74
C THR A 3 11.13 -24.65 -37.53
N ILE A 4 11.92 -24.31 -38.54
CA ILE A 4 13.39 -24.35 -38.49
C ILE A 4 13.94 -23.33 -37.48
N LEU A 5 13.37 -22.13 -37.42
CA LEU A 5 13.77 -21.13 -36.41
C LEU A 5 13.41 -21.56 -34.98
N LYS A 6 12.30 -22.29 -34.79
CA LYS A 6 11.97 -22.90 -33.49
C LYS A 6 12.95 -24.00 -33.11
N GLU A 7 13.28 -24.92 -34.02
CA GLU A 7 14.27 -25.97 -33.76
C GLU A 7 15.65 -25.40 -33.45
N ILE A 8 16.09 -24.39 -34.19
CA ILE A 8 17.35 -23.69 -33.93
C ILE A 8 17.31 -23.05 -32.54
N ALA A 9 16.24 -22.33 -32.19
CA ALA A 9 16.12 -21.71 -30.88
C ALA A 9 16.09 -22.74 -29.73
N GLU A 10 15.38 -23.86 -29.90
CA GLU A 10 15.33 -24.95 -28.91
C GLU A 10 16.71 -25.61 -28.73
N THR A 11 17.39 -25.88 -29.84
CA THR A 11 18.73 -26.48 -29.85
C THR A 11 19.75 -25.56 -29.22
N THR A 12 19.72 -24.26 -29.55
CA THR A 12 20.60 -23.25 -28.95
C THR A 12 20.35 -23.13 -27.45
N LYS A 13 19.09 -23.10 -26.99
CA LYS A 13 18.76 -23.08 -25.55
C LYS A 13 19.28 -24.32 -24.81
N GLN A 14 19.15 -25.51 -25.41
CA GLN A 14 19.67 -26.74 -24.82
C GLN A 14 21.20 -26.73 -24.73
N GLN A 15 21.88 -26.26 -25.78
CA GLN A 15 23.34 -26.12 -25.81
C GLN A 15 23.83 -25.10 -24.77
N GLU A 16 23.18 -23.94 -24.67
CA GLU A 16 23.50 -22.93 -23.66
C GLU A 16 23.28 -23.45 -22.24
N ARG A 17 22.20 -24.20 -22.00
CA ARG A 17 21.93 -24.81 -20.69
C ARG A 17 22.97 -25.85 -20.31
N ALA A 18 23.31 -26.75 -21.23
CA ALA A 18 24.35 -27.76 -21.02
C ALA A 18 25.72 -27.11 -20.76
N GLN A 19 26.05 -26.06 -21.50
CA GLN A 19 27.30 -25.32 -21.33
C GLN A 19 27.34 -24.59 -19.98
N ARG A 20 26.21 -24.03 -19.51
CA ARG A 20 26.09 -23.42 -18.18
C ARG A 20 26.23 -24.44 -17.05
N GLU A 21 25.59 -25.60 -17.17
CA GLU A 21 25.70 -26.68 -16.18
C GLU A 21 27.13 -27.23 -16.10
N ALA A 22 27.80 -27.37 -17.24
CA ALA A 22 29.22 -27.76 -17.31
C ALA A 22 30.14 -26.72 -16.63
N ILE A 23 29.96 -25.43 -16.88
CA ILE A 23 30.76 -24.37 -16.23
C ILE A 23 30.46 -24.30 -14.72
N LYS A 24 29.21 -24.49 -14.29
CA LYS A 24 28.87 -24.56 -12.86
C LYS A 24 29.53 -25.75 -12.17
N ALA A 25 29.54 -26.93 -12.82
CA ALA A 25 30.21 -28.12 -12.29
C ALA A 25 31.73 -27.92 -12.20
N GLU A 26 32.35 -27.30 -13.21
CA GLU A 26 33.78 -26.96 -13.23
C GLU A 26 34.15 -25.97 -12.11
N ILE A 27 33.32 -24.95 -11.85
CA ILE A 27 33.55 -23.97 -10.78
C ILE A 27 33.35 -24.58 -9.38
N ALA A 28 32.45 -25.55 -9.23
CA ALA A 28 32.20 -26.24 -7.98
C ALA A 28 33.26 -27.31 -7.65
N ASP A 29 34.12 -27.69 -8.61
CA ASP A 29 35.21 -28.63 -8.39
C ASP A 29 36.35 -27.95 -7.60
N PRO A 30 36.69 -28.45 -6.39
CA PRO A 30 37.77 -27.90 -5.57
C PRO A 30 39.17 -27.95 -6.22
N LYS A 31 39.34 -28.74 -7.30
CA LYS A 31 40.61 -28.88 -8.03
C LYS A 31 40.78 -27.82 -9.13
N THR A 32 39.77 -27.02 -9.41
CA THR A 32 39.80 -26.01 -10.47
C THR A 32 40.67 -24.81 -10.10
N SER A 33 41.67 -24.48 -10.93
CA SER A 33 42.67 -23.42 -10.69
C SER A 33 42.03 -22.02 -10.66
N ASN A 34 42.50 -21.14 -9.77
CA ASN A 34 42.02 -19.75 -9.69
C ASN A 34 42.81 -18.82 -10.64
N ASP A 35 42.73 -19.07 -11.95
CA ASP A 35 43.43 -18.28 -12.97
C ASP A 35 42.54 -17.26 -13.71
N ARG A 36 43.15 -16.43 -14.57
CA ARG A 36 42.46 -15.40 -15.38
C ARG A 36 41.37 -15.98 -16.30
N ARG A 37 41.51 -17.22 -16.77
CA ARG A 37 40.52 -17.87 -17.64
C ARG A 37 39.29 -18.27 -16.82
N ASN A 38 39.49 -18.80 -15.62
CA ASN A 38 38.42 -19.06 -14.67
C ASN A 38 37.78 -17.78 -14.11
N PHE A 39 38.55 -16.71 -13.96
CA PHE A 39 38.03 -15.36 -13.67
C PHE A 39 37.04 -14.88 -14.75
N LEU A 40 37.40 -14.98 -16.04
CA LEU A 40 36.52 -14.59 -17.15
C LEU A 40 35.26 -15.48 -17.23
N LYS A 41 35.37 -16.78 -16.98
CA LYS A 41 34.22 -17.69 -16.90
C LYS A 41 33.27 -17.33 -15.75
N LYS A 42 33.81 -16.99 -14.57
CA LYS A 42 33.02 -16.53 -13.40
C LYS A 42 32.32 -15.19 -13.68
N ALA A 43 32.99 -14.25 -14.33
CA ALA A 43 32.41 -12.96 -14.73
C ALA A 43 31.30 -13.10 -15.79
N ALA A 44 31.45 -14.02 -16.74
CA ALA A 44 30.43 -14.31 -17.76
C ALA A 44 29.13 -14.92 -17.18
N LEU A 45 29.23 -15.70 -16.10
CA LEU A 45 28.05 -16.21 -15.37
C LEU A 45 27.32 -15.14 -14.55
N GLY A 46 28.01 -14.05 -14.18
CA GLY A 46 27.45 -12.93 -13.42
C GLY A 46 26.94 -11.77 -14.26
N GLY A 47 27.15 -11.77 -15.59
CA GLY A 47 26.67 -10.73 -16.50
C GLY A 47 27.15 -9.32 -16.13
N ILE A 48 28.41 -9.17 -15.73
CA ILE A 48 28.96 -7.89 -15.26
C ILE A 48 29.72 -7.19 -16.39
N ALA A 49 29.43 -5.91 -16.63
CA ALA A 49 30.26 -5.06 -17.48
C ALA A 49 31.65 -4.90 -16.85
N LEU A 50 32.69 -5.39 -17.53
CA LEU A 50 34.07 -5.50 -17.05
C LEU A 50 34.72 -4.18 -16.59
N GLY A 51 34.13 -3.01 -16.88
CA GLY A 51 34.71 -1.71 -16.56
C GLY A 51 34.69 -1.34 -15.08
N GLY A 52 33.71 -1.83 -14.30
CA GLY A 52 33.46 -1.36 -12.93
C GLY A 52 34.20 -2.10 -11.81
N LEU A 53 34.78 -3.28 -12.10
CA LEU A 53 35.33 -4.19 -11.09
C LEU A 53 36.85 -4.21 -10.98
N MET A 54 37.58 -3.52 -11.88
CA MET A 54 39.05 -3.60 -11.92
C MET A 54 39.74 -2.90 -10.72
N HIS A 55 38.99 -2.22 -9.86
CA HIS A 55 39.52 -1.47 -8.72
C HIS A 55 38.88 -1.82 -7.37
N LEU A 56 37.99 -2.82 -7.31
CA LEU A 56 37.37 -3.24 -6.05
C LEU A 56 38.23 -4.26 -5.31
N SER A 57 38.18 -4.22 -3.98
CA SER A 57 38.78 -5.26 -3.14
C SER A 57 38.05 -6.60 -3.32
N ILE A 58 38.69 -7.71 -2.91
CA ILE A 58 38.06 -9.03 -2.92
C ILE A 58 36.78 -9.04 -2.07
N GLU A 59 36.78 -8.29 -0.96
CA GLU A 59 35.63 -8.18 -0.05
C GLU A 59 34.47 -7.39 -0.70
N ASP A 60 34.76 -6.28 -1.39
CA ASP A 60 33.76 -5.51 -2.14
C ASP A 60 33.20 -6.28 -3.34
N THR A 61 34.05 -7.11 -3.97
CA THR A 61 33.66 -8.00 -5.06
C THR A 61 32.76 -9.13 -4.56
N ILE A 62 33.03 -9.69 -3.37
CA ILE A 62 32.17 -10.66 -2.70
C ILE A 62 30.86 -9.98 -2.29
N ALA A 63 30.89 -8.76 -1.75
CA ALA A 63 29.68 -7.99 -1.41
C ALA A 63 28.79 -7.72 -2.64
N GLN A 64 29.38 -7.36 -3.79
CA GLN A 64 28.64 -7.19 -5.05
C GLN A 64 28.15 -8.50 -5.66
N THR A 65 28.94 -9.58 -5.61
CA THR A 65 28.53 -10.90 -6.14
C THR A 65 27.58 -11.67 -5.22
N THR A 66 27.47 -11.28 -3.95
CA THR A 66 26.51 -11.80 -2.97
C THR A 66 25.27 -10.93 -2.80
N GLN A 67 25.10 -9.85 -3.59
CA GLN A 67 23.79 -9.23 -3.79
C GLN A 67 22.82 -10.34 -4.23
N LYS A 68 21.85 -10.65 -3.37
CA LYS A 68 21.02 -11.86 -3.38
C LYS A 68 20.02 -11.97 -4.54
N VAL A 69 20.27 -11.29 -5.65
CA VAL A 69 19.44 -11.35 -6.84
C VAL A 69 20.22 -12.04 -7.95
N SER A 70 19.85 -13.29 -8.22
CA SER A 70 20.37 -14.03 -9.37
C SER A 70 20.05 -13.26 -10.66
N ARG A 71 21.05 -12.61 -11.26
CA ARG A 71 21.00 -12.13 -12.66
C ARG A 71 20.85 -13.28 -13.67
N ALA A 72 20.93 -14.52 -13.20
CA ALA A 72 20.73 -15.75 -13.97
C ALA A 72 19.28 -16.26 -13.86
N SER A 73 18.32 -15.42 -13.51
CA SER A 73 16.91 -15.79 -13.66
C SER A 73 16.55 -15.85 -15.15
N SER A 74 15.74 -16.82 -15.54
CA SER A 74 15.04 -16.82 -16.83
C SER A 74 13.61 -16.42 -16.50
N PRO A 75 13.23 -15.13 -16.64
CA PRO A 75 11.91 -14.65 -16.27
C PRO A 75 10.78 -15.44 -16.93
N SER A 76 11.00 -15.97 -18.14
CA SER A 76 10.05 -16.83 -18.84
C SER A 76 9.82 -18.19 -18.19
N ASP A 77 10.80 -18.70 -17.42
CA ASP A 77 10.76 -20.02 -16.77
C ASP A 77 10.45 -19.93 -15.26
N LEU A 78 10.17 -18.73 -14.74
CA LEU A 78 9.76 -18.57 -13.34
C LEU A 78 8.41 -19.24 -13.12
N LYS A 79 8.29 -19.90 -11.96
CA LYS A 79 7.06 -20.50 -11.47
C LYS A 79 6.93 -20.21 -9.99
N ILE A 80 5.74 -19.78 -9.60
CA ILE A 80 5.36 -19.66 -8.19
C ILE A 80 5.37 -21.06 -7.58
N THR A 81 6.06 -21.23 -6.46
CA THR A 81 6.17 -22.50 -5.74
C THR A 81 5.46 -22.47 -4.39
N ASP A 82 5.32 -21.29 -3.77
CA ASP A 82 4.71 -21.18 -2.45
C ASP A 82 4.15 -19.76 -2.20
N LEU A 83 3.22 -19.65 -1.25
CA LEU A 83 2.70 -18.40 -0.68
C LEU A 83 2.56 -18.60 0.83
N ARG A 84 3.29 -17.81 1.60
CA ARG A 84 3.39 -17.92 3.06
C ARG A 84 3.12 -16.58 3.72
N VAL A 85 2.75 -16.59 4.99
CA VAL A 85 2.42 -15.37 5.75
C VAL A 85 3.26 -15.31 7.04
N ALA A 86 3.69 -14.10 7.39
CA ALA A 86 4.21 -13.77 8.71
C ALA A 86 3.26 -12.76 9.37
N GLU A 87 2.82 -13.06 10.60
CA GLU A 87 1.90 -12.21 11.36
C GLU A 87 2.68 -11.42 12.42
N LEU A 88 2.63 -10.09 12.29
CA LEU A 88 3.21 -9.17 13.26
C LEU A 88 2.22 -8.91 14.40
N GLY A 89 2.75 -8.73 15.60
CA GLY A 89 2.01 -8.47 16.82
C GLY A 89 1.64 -7.01 16.96
N SER A 90 0.49 -6.77 17.61
CA SER A 90 0.06 -5.44 18.01
C SER A 90 0.81 -5.03 19.28
N ASN A 91 1.88 -4.25 19.15
CA ASN A 91 2.23 -3.35 20.24
C ASN A 91 1.60 -1.96 20.06
N PHE A 92 1.12 -1.57 18.86
CA PHE A 92 0.16 -0.48 18.60
C PHE A 92 -0.58 -0.65 17.25
N SER A 93 -1.64 0.14 17.08
CA SER A 93 -2.64 0.29 16.01
C SER A 93 -3.13 -0.99 15.33
N ILE A 94 -2.42 -1.65 14.42
CA ILE A 94 -2.99 -2.84 13.75
C ILE A 94 -1.95 -3.94 13.43
N PRO A 95 -2.24 -5.24 13.70
CA PRO A 95 -1.37 -6.34 13.27
C PRO A 95 -1.20 -6.38 11.75
N GLY A 96 -0.01 -6.01 11.28
CA GLY A 96 0.39 -6.18 9.88
C GLY A 96 0.66 -7.66 9.56
N ARG A 97 0.27 -8.08 8.36
CA ARG A 97 0.52 -9.44 7.87
C ARG A 97 1.24 -9.36 6.53
N ILE A 98 2.48 -9.83 6.51
CA ILE A 98 3.28 -9.80 5.29
C ILE A 98 3.18 -11.16 4.61
N ILE A 99 2.91 -11.14 3.32
CA ILE A 99 2.97 -12.33 2.48
C ILE A 99 4.33 -12.43 1.81
N ARG A 100 4.76 -13.66 1.56
CA ARG A 100 5.93 -13.98 0.76
C ARG A 100 5.54 -15.01 -0.28
N ILE A 101 5.82 -14.71 -1.55
CA ILE A 101 5.66 -15.63 -2.68
C ILE A 101 7.04 -16.11 -3.11
N ASP A 102 7.28 -17.42 -3.06
CA ASP A 102 8.55 -18.02 -3.49
C ASP A 102 8.46 -18.58 -4.91
N THR A 103 9.60 -18.65 -5.59
CA THR A 103 9.71 -19.18 -6.95
C THR A 103 10.72 -20.31 -7.08
N ASN A 104 10.61 -21.08 -8.16
CA ASN A 104 11.53 -22.16 -8.53
C ASN A 104 12.98 -21.73 -8.83
N GLN A 105 13.28 -20.42 -8.84
CA GLN A 105 14.61 -19.89 -9.12
C GLN A 105 15.21 -19.13 -7.92
N GLY A 106 14.63 -19.27 -6.74
CA GLY A 106 15.13 -18.66 -5.50
C GLY A 106 14.84 -17.16 -5.34
N ILE A 107 14.10 -16.57 -6.28
CA ILE A 107 13.55 -15.21 -6.15
C ILE A 107 12.25 -15.28 -5.36
N TYR A 108 12.01 -14.30 -4.49
CA TYR A 108 10.74 -14.16 -3.78
C TYR A 108 10.24 -12.71 -3.84
N GLY A 109 8.93 -12.59 -3.74
CA GLY A 109 8.20 -11.32 -3.69
C GLY A 109 7.54 -11.10 -2.35
N LEU A 110 7.37 -9.83 -2.00
CA LEU A 110 6.72 -9.40 -0.77
C LEU A 110 5.42 -8.67 -1.08
N GLY A 111 4.41 -8.93 -0.26
CA GLY A 111 3.15 -8.20 -0.27
C GLY A 111 2.67 -7.96 1.16
N ASP A 112 1.71 -7.06 1.31
CA ASP A 112 1.14 -6.70 2.61
C ASP A 112 -0.36 -6.95 2.61
N ILE A 113 -0.87 -7.43 3.73
CA ILE A 113 -2.29 -7.49 4.03
C ILE A 113 -2.56 -6.36 5.02
N ARG A 114 -3.27 -5.33 4.52
CA ARG A 114 -3.68 -4.15 5.28
C ARG A 114 -4.41 -4.53 6.57
N ASP A 115 -4.34 -3.59 7.48
CA ASP A 115 -4.99 -3.51 8.77
C ASP A 115 -6.45 -4.06 8.80
N GLY A 116 -6.80 -4.76 9.89
CA GLY A 116 -8.16 -5.24 10.15
C GLY A 116 -8.59 -6.47 9.33
N SER A 117 -7.77 -6.93 8.38
CA SER A 117 -8.09 -8.10 7.55
C SER A 117 -7.53 -9.42 8.12
N ASP A 118 -7.71 -10.51 7.38
CA ASP A 118 -7.35 -11.88 7.75
C ASP A 118 -6.40 -12.50 6.70
N GLN A 119 -5.38 -13.23 7.16
CA GLN A 119 -4.42 -13.94 6.28
C GLN A 119 -5.07 -14.89 5.28
N ARG A 120 -6.26 -15.42 5.60
CA ARG A 120 -7.02 -16.32 4.72
C ARG A 120 -7.37 -15.65 3.39
N ASN A 121 -7.52 -14.32 3.34
CA ASN A 121 -7.78 -13.61 2.09
C ASN A 121 -6.65 -13.77 1.06
N ALA A 122 -5.39 -13.88 1.50
CA ALA A 122 -4.27 -14.17 0.60
C ALA A 122 -4.01 -15.68 0.45
N LEU A 123 -4.04 -16.44 1.56
CA LEU A 123 -3.77 -17.88 1.54
C LEU A 123 -4.76 -18.64 0.65
N PHE A 124 -6.04 -18.22 0.61
CA PHE A 124 -7.05 -18.80 -0.27
C PHE A 124 -6.69 -18.70 -1.77
N LEU A 125 -5.88 -17.70 -2.15
CA LEU A 125 -5.45 -17.48 -3.54
C LEU A 125 -4.30 -18.41 -3.95
N LYS A 126 -3.61 -19.05 -3.01
CA LYS A 126 -2.43 -19.90 -3.28
C LYS A 126 -2.72 -20.98 -4.32
N SER A 127 -3.80 -21.74 -4.15
CA SER A 127 -4.18 -22.82 -5.09
C SER A 127 -4.51 -22.34 -6.51
N LYS A 128 -4.62 -21.02 -6.73
CA LYS A 128 -4.93 -20.41 -8.03
C LYS A 128 -3.66 -19.91 -8.74
N ILE A 129 -2.58 -19.70 -7.99
CA ILE A 129 -1.36 -19.05 -8.50
C ILE A 129 -0.13 -19.99 -8.53
N VAL A 130 -0.07 -21.03 -7.70
CA VAL A 130 1.05 -21.99 -7.70
C VAL A 130 1.21 -22.62 -9.09
N GLY A 131 2.45 -22.65 -9.59
CA GLY A 131 2.80 -23.13 -10.92
C GLY A 131 2.69 -22.09 -12.04
N LEU A 132 2.01 -20.96 -11.81
CA LEU A 132 1.96 -19.85 -12.77
C LEU A 132 3.28 -19.08 -12.80
N ASN A 133 3.56 -18.44 -13.94
CA ASN A 133 4.69 -17.53 -14.06
C ASN A 133 4.33 -16.16 -13.43
N PRO A 134 5.07 -15.71 -12.40
CA PRO A 134 4.79 -14.48 -11.68
C PRO A 134 4.98 -13.21 -12.51
N CYS A 135 5.77 -13.25 -13.60
CA CYS A 135 5.96 -12.10 -14.49
C CYS A 135 4.76 -11.84 -15.41
N ASN A 136 3.75 -12.72 -15.44
CA ASN A 136 2.48 -12.49 -16.14
C ASN A 136 1.46 -11.79 -15.22
N VAL A 137 1.88 -10.68 -14.58
CA VAL A 137 1.17 -10.05 -13.46
C VAL A 137 -0.31 -9.80 -13.76
N GLU A 138 -0.63 -9.09 -14.85
CA GLU A 138 -2.01 -8.77 -15.25
C GLU A 138 -2.88 -10.03 -15.44
N MET A 139 -2.31 -11.08 -16.04
CA MET A 139 -3.05 -12.34 -16.22
C MET A 139 -3.34 -13.00 -14.88
N VAL A 140 -2.35 -13.06 -13.98
CA VAL A 140 -2.53 -13.63 -12.63
C VAL A 140 -3.55 -12.79 -11.85
N PHE A 141 -3.47 -11.46 -11.92
CA PHE A 141 -4.46 -10.55 -11.32
C PHE A 141 -5.87 -10.88 -11.83
N LYS A 142 -6.06 -11.03 -13.14
CA LYS A 142 -7.36 -11.41 -13.71
C LYS A 142 -7.87 -12.78 -13.24
N VAL A 143 -6.98 -13.73 -12.92
CA VAL A 143 -7.37 -15.02 -12.30
C VAL A 143 -7.93 -14.81 -10.89
N ILE A 144 -7.30 -13.94 -10.10
CA ILE A 144 -7.59 -13.80 -8.66
C ILE A 144 -8.60 -12.69 -8.32
N ARG A 145 -8.79 -11.69 -9.18
CA ARG A 145 -9.57 -10.47 -8.87
C ARG A 145 -11.02 -10.75 -8.45
N GLN A 146 -11.62 -11.81 -8.97
CA GLN A 146 -12.99 -12.20 -8.61
C GLN A 146 -13.13 -12.67 -7.14
N PHE A 147 -12.01 -12.98 -6.47
CA PHE A 147 -11.99 -13.42 -5.08
C PHE A 147 -11.68 -12.26 -4.11
N GLY A 148 -11.58 -11.02 -4.62
CA GLY A 148 -11.52 -9.81 -3.82
C GLY A 148 -12.88 -9.14 -3.65
N GLY A 149 -12.90 -8.00 -2.98
CA GLY A 149 -14.08 -7.16 -2.80
C GLY A 149 -13.74 -5.87 -2.06
N HIS A 150 -14.72 -5.01 -1.83
CA HIS A 150 -14.50 -3.74 -1.14
C HIS A 150 -13.87 -3.90 0.26
N GLY A 151 -13.13 -2.88 0.66
CA GLY A 151 -12.38 -2.77 1.89
C GLY A 151 -11.46 -3.96 2.13
N ARG A 152 -11.53 -4.50 3.35
CA ARG A 152 -10.62 -5.54 3.83
C ARG A 152 -10.77 -6.89 3.11
N MET A 153 -11.73 -7.05 2.19
CA MET A 153 -11.86 -8.22 1.33
C MET A 153 -10.88 -8.20 0.15
N GLY A 154 -10.52 -7.02 -0.37
CA GLY A 154 -9.67 -6.85 -1.56
C GLY A 154 -8.19 -7.07 -1.29
N VAL A 155 -7.78 -6.93 -0.02
CA VAL A 155 -6.37 -6.88 0.39
C VAL A 155 -5.57 -8.12 0.04
N GLY A 156 -6.20 -9.30 -0.01
CA GLY A 156 -5.52 -10.53 -0.42
C GLY A 156 -5.07 -10.49 -1.87
N VAL A 157 -5.90 -9.92 -2.75
CA VAL A 157 -5.59 -9.73 -4.16
C VAL A 157 -4.47 -8.71 -4.33
N GLY A 158 -4.58 -7.56 -3.67
CA GLY A 158 -3.55 -6.51 -3.73
C GLY A 158 -2.20 -6.98 -3.18
N ALA A 159 -2.20 -7.74 -2.08
CA ALA A 159 -0.99 -8.35 -1.53
C ALA A 159 -0.28 -9.27 -2.53
N VAL A 160 -1.05 -10.14 -3.20
CA VAL A 160 -0.49 -11.06 -4.21
C VAL A 160 0.06 -10.27 -5.38
N GLU A 161 -0.71 -9.35 -5.97
CA GLU A 161 -0.29 -8.58 -7.14
C GLU A 161 1.00 -7.77 -6.87
N MET A 162 1.11 -7.15 -5.69
CA MET A 162 2.30 -6.47 -5.23
C MET A 162 3.53 -7.40 -5.19
N ALA A 163 3.38 -8.59 -4.61
CA ALA A 163 4.46 -9.57 -4.54
C ALA A 163 4.89 -10.05 -5.94
N LEU A 164 3.96 -10.13 -6.89
CA LEU A 164 4.29 -10.48 -8.28
C LEU A 164 5.12 -9.38 -8.96
N TRP A 165 4.79 -8.10 -8.74
CA TRP A 165 5.60 -6.99 -9.23
C TRP A 165 7.00 -6.96 -8.62
N ASP A 166 7.10 -7.21 -7.32
CA ASP A 166 8.39 -7.31 -6.64
C ASP A 166 9.25 -8.43 -7.25
N ILE A 167 8.67 -9.62 -7.50
CA ILE A 167 9.35 -10.72 -8.21
C ILE A 167 9.76 -10.30 -9.62
N CYS A 168 8.87 -9.66 -10.38
CA CYS A 168 9.11 -9.28 -11.76
C CYS A 168 10.28 -8.28 -11.86
N GLY A 169 10.28 -7.25 -11.02
CA GLY A 169 11.37 -6.27 -10.92
C GLY A 169 12.69 -6.92 -10.51
N LYS A 170 12.69 -7.81 -9.50
CA LYS A 170 13.88 -8.57 -9.09
C LYS A 170 14.41 -9.47 -10.20
N ALA A 171 13.53 -10.19 -10.91
CA ALA A 171 13.89 -11.08 -12.00
C ALA A 171 14.51 -10.35 -13.20
N LEU A 172 14.00 -9.15 -13.50
CA LEU A 172 14.47 -8.30 -14.60
C LEU A 172 15.59 -7.34 -14.19
N GLY A 173 15.90 -7.23 -12.90
CA GLY A 173 16.95 -6.35 -12.39
C GLY A 173 16.60 -4.86 -12.47
N VAL A 174 15.31 -4.51 -12.41
CA VAL A 174 14.81 -3.13 -12.52
C VAL A 174 13.82 -2.80 -11.40
N PRO A 175 13.73 -1.52 -10.98
CA PRO A 175 12.71 -1.08 -10.04
C PRO A 175 11.30 -1.19 -10.66
N VAL A 176 10.29 -1.42 -9.83
CA VAL A 176 8.90 -1.63 -10.31
C VAL A 176 8.37 -0.46 -11.15
N TRP A 177 8.67 0.79 -10.78
CA TRP A 177 8.21 1.98 -11.53
C TRP A 177 8.66 1.94 -13.00
N GLN A 178 9.80 1.32 -13.29
CA GLN A 178 10.30 1.23 -14.67
C GLN A 178 9.43 0.31 -15.52
N LEU A 179 8.83 -0.71 -14.90
CA LEU A 179 7.89 -1.62 -15.54
C LEU A 179 6.49 -1.01 -15.70
N LEU A 180 6.18 0.04 -14.95
CA LEU A 180 4.90 0.77 -15.02
C LEU A 180 4.89 1.88 -16.09
N GLY A 181 5.93 1.98 -16.91
CA GLY A 181 6.06 3.00 -17.96
C GLY A 181 7.04 4.12 -17.65
N GLY A 182 7.69 4.09 -16.48
CA GLY A 182 8.64 5.11 -16.06
C GLY A 182 8.17 5.84 -14.81
N ARG A 183 8.76 7.01 -14.56
CA ARG A 183 8.39 7.85 -13.41
C ARG A 183 8.39 9.33 -13.78
N TYR A 184 7.46 10.07 -13.17
CA TYR A 184 7.34 11.52 -13.26
C TYR A 184 8.17 12.24 -12.20
N ARG A 185 8.58 11.54 -11.13
CA ARG A 185 9.25 12.13 -9.97
C ARG A 185 10.23 11.18 -9.30
N ASP A 186 11.28 11.74 -8.71
CA ASP A 186 12.34 11.00 -7.98
C ASP A 186 12.10 10.95 -6.47
N LYS A 187 11.16 11.75 -5.96
CA LYS A 187 10.74 11.79 -4.56
C LYS A 187 9.23 11.89 -4.48
N ILE A 188 8.65 11.26 -3.47
CA ILE A 188 7.21 11.24 -3.24
C ILE A 188 6.92 12.14 -2.05
N ARG A 189 6.08 13.16 -2.26
CA ARG A 189 5.61 14.05 -1.19
C ARG A 189 4.72 13.25 -0.25
N LEU A 190 5.00 13.34 1.05
CA LEU A 190 4.22 12.67 2.06
C LEU A 190 3.27 13.65 2.75
N TYR A 191 2.11 13.14 3.13
CA TYR A 191 1.32 13.74 4.20
C TYR A 191 1.31 12.84 5.42
N ALA A 192 1.19 13.45 6.60
CA ALA A 192 1.12 12.73 7.86
C ALA A 192 0.13 13.40 8.79
N ASP A 193 -0.36 12.64 9.77
CA ASP A 193 -1.28 13.18 10.76
C ASP A 193 -0.64 14.26 11.60
N THR A 194 -1.46 15.23 12.04
CA THR A 194 -1.06 16.16 13.08
C THR A 194 -0.84 15.38 14.37
N PRO A 195 0.31 15.53 15.04
CA PRO A 195 0.54 14.84 16.30
C PRO A 195 -0.52 15.26 17.34
N GLU A 196 -1.03 14.29 18.10
CA GLU A 196 -1.95 14.55 19.20
C GLU A 196 -1.21 14.66 20.54
N ASP A 197 -1.59 15.65 21.36
CA ASP A 197 -1.18 15.75 22.77
C ASP A 197 -2.35 16.33 23.58
N ARG A 198 -2.47 15.92 24.85
CA ARG A 198 -3.51 16.44 25.76
C ARG A 198 -3.24 17.88 26.17
N ASP A 199 -1.99 18.33 26.09
CA ASP A 199 -1.60 19.71 26.35
C ASP A 199 -1.49 20.50 25.03
N PRO A 200 -2.33 21.53 24.83
CA PRO A 200 -2.33 22.33 23.61
C PRO A 200 -0.96 22.93 23.26
N ALA A 201 -0.16 23.31 24.27
CA ALA A 201 1.16 23.88 24.03
C ALA A 201 2.14 22.85 23.46
N ARG A 202 2.10 21.61 23.99
CA ARG A 202 2.90 20.50 23.46
C ARG A 202 2.40 20.04 22.10
N GLN A 203 1.08 20.01 21.89
CA GLN A 203 0.51 19.69 20.58
C GLN A 203 1.04 20.66 19.51
N LEU A 204 1.02 21.97 19.80
CA LEU A 204 1.57 23.00 18.93
C LEU A 204 3.07 22.80 18.67
N GLU A 205 3.85 22.50 19.70
CA GLU A 205 5.28 22.21 19.56
C GLU A 205 5.52 21.01 18.63
N ARG A 206 4.76 19.93 18.81
CA ARG A 206 4.88 18.72 17.98
C ARG A 206 4.46 18.96 16.54
N ILE A 207 3.37 19.72 16.30
CA ILE A 207 2.97 20.13 14.94
C ILE A 207 4.10 20.93 14.29
N LYS A 208 4.69 21.89 15.01
CA LYS A 208 5.84 22.66 14.50
C LYS A 208 7.06 21.79 14.24
N HIS A 209 7.31 20.79 15.08
CA HIS A 209 8.39 19.82 14.87
C HIS A 209 8.17 19.00 13.58
N ARG A 210 6.96 18.48 13.38
CA ARG A 210 6.54 17.73 12.17
C ARG A 210 6.79 18.54 10.89
N VAL A 211 6.50 19.83 10.90
CA VAL A 211 6.71 20.70 9.74
C VAL A 211 8.18 21.13 9.59
N ASN A 212 8.78 21.70 10.63
CA ASN A 212 10.08 22.38 10.52
C ASN A 212 11.27 21.43 10.60
N ASP A 213 11.18 20.40 11.43
CA ASP A 213 12.30 19.49 11.71
C ASP A 213 12.14 18.19 10.91
N GLU A 214 10.96 17.59 10.89
CA GLU A 214 10.70 16.38 10.10
C GLU A 214 10.43 16.69 8.63
N GLY A 215 10.17 17.95 8.28
CA GLY A 215 10.10 18.45 6.90
C GLY A 215 8.80 18.14 6.17
N PHE A 216 7.74 17.74 6.87
CA PHE A 216 6.44 17.50 6.25
C PHE A 216 5.86 18.80 5.69
N THR A 217 5.40 18.71 4.45
CA THR A 217 4.83 19.85 3.73
C THR A 217 3.34 19.70 3.51
N TRP A 218 2.71 18.64 4.03
CA TRP A 218 1.27 18.37 3.96
C TRP A 218 0.88 17.63 5.23
N LEU A 219 -0.22 18.03 5.88
CA LEU A 219 -0.72 17.36 7.08
C LEU A 219 -2.18 16.94 6.94
N LYS A 220 -2.59 15.96 7.74
CA LYS A 220 -3.96 15.48 7.91
C LYS A 220 -4.34 15.58 9.39
N MET A 221 -5.59 15.83 9.72
CA MET A 221 -6.06 15.82 11.11
C MET A 221 -7.41 15.11 11.22
N ASP A 222 -7.63 14.47 12.36
CA ASP A 222 -8.96 13.96 12.69
C ASP A 222 -9.87 15.13 13.08
N LEU A 223 -11.04 15.16 12.46
CA LEU A 223 -12.07 16.16 12.67
C LEU A 223 -13.44 15.50 12.71
N GLY A 224 -13.99 15.28 13.90
CA GLY A 224 -15.26 14.59 14.01
C GLY A 224 -16.06 14.87 15.25
N ILE A 225 -17.32 14.44 15.19
CA ILE A 225 -18.28 14.65 16.29
C ILE A 225 -17.87 13.98 17.60
N HIS A 226 -16.95 13.01 17.55
CA HIS A 226 -16.38 12.35 18.72
C HIS A 226 -15.57 13.31 19.62
N GLN A 227 -15.00 14.39 19.05
CA GLN A 227 -14.23 15.39 19.79
C GLN A 227 -15.11 16.37 20.58
N ILE A 228 -16.42 16.40 20.30
CA ILE A 228 -17.37 17.34 20.91
C ILE A 228 -18.59 16.65 21.53
N SER A 229 -18.66 15.32 21.51
CA SER A 229 -19.83 14.54 21.92
C SER A 229 -20.09 14.56 23.43
N ASP A 230 -19.06 14.86 24.22
CA ASP A 230 -19.15 15.01 25.68
C ASP A 230 -19.58 16.43 26.12
N GLN A 231 -19.60 17.39 25.19
CA GLN A 231 -19.98 18.76 25.47
C GLN A 231 -21.50 18.92 25.47
N PRO A 232 -22.10 19.63 26.45
CA PRO A 232 -23.53 19.87 26.47
C PRO A 232 -24.02 20.62 25.23
N ASP A 233 -25.16 20.21 24.69
CA ASP A 233 -25.89 20.90 23.61
C ASP A 233 -25.13 21.04 22.26
N THR A 234 -24.14 20.18 21.99
CA THR A 234 -23.37 20.18 20.74
C THR A 234 -23.90 19.18 19.70
N ILE A 235 -24.35 18.01 20.14
CA ILE A 235 -24.82 16.91 19.28
C ILE A 235 -26.25 16.50 19.65
N VAL A 236 -27.14 16.45 18.67
CA VAL A 236 -28.48 15.87 18.79
C VAL A 236 -28.38 14.35 18.60
N ASN A 237 -29.17 13.61 19.37
CA ASN A 237 -29.27 12.15 19.32
C ASN A 237 -28.05 11.36 19.84
N HIS A 238 -27.01 11.99 20.40
CA HIS A 238 -25.86 11.27 20.97
C HIS A 238 -26.26 10.33 22.12
N LYS A 239 -27.13 10.78 23.03
CA LYS A 239 -27.59 9.97 24.19
C LYS A 239 -28.27 8.67 23.78
N PHE A 240 -29.03 8.69 22.69
CA PHE A 240 -29.63 7.47 22.15
C PHE A 240 -28.54 6.44 21.82
N TRP A 241 -27.48 6.87 21.14
CA TRP A 241 -26.34 6.02 20.76
C TRP A 241 -25.45 5.62 21.92
N ASP A 242 -25.34 6.45 22.97
CA ASP A 242 -24.70 6.08 24.23
C ASP A 242 -25.43 4.91 24.92
N GLU A 243 -26.76 4.91 24.86
CA GLU A 243 -27.61 3.90 25.49
C GLU A 243 -27.84 2.65 24.61
N HIS A 244 -27.79 2.78 23.28
CA HIS A 244 -28.22 1.75 22.31
C HIS A 244 -27.10 1.17 21.43
N GLY A 245 -25.86 1.32 21.88
CA GLY A 245 -24.71 0.59 21.34
C GLY A 245 -23.75 1.47 20.57
N GLY A 246 -22.48 1.38 20.97
CA GLY A 246 -21.36 1.98 20.28
C GLY A 246 -20.92 3.24 21.00
N GLY A 247 -21.81 4.21 21.19
CA GLY A 247 -21.48 5.57 21.65
C GLY A 247 -20.56 6.29 20.66
N ILE A 248 -20.91 7.53 20.32
CA ILE A 248 -20.17 8.35 19.35
C ILE A 248 -18.70 8.57 19.77
N GLN A 249 -18.46 8.65 21.07
CA GLN A 249 -17.16 8.81 21.74
C GLN A 249 -16.26 7.57 21.67
N ASN A 250 -16.80 6.37 21.40
CA ASN A 250 -15.99 5.16 21.45
C ASN A 250 -15.52 4.79 20.06
N TRP A 251 -14.36 5.34 19.69
CA TRP A 251 -13.68 5.04 18.44
C TRP A 251 -13.68 3.55 18.09
N TYR A 252 -14.10 3.24 16.86
CA TYR A 252 -14.34 1.89 16.34
C TYR A 252 -13.19 0.91 16.59
N MET A 253 -11.94 1.40 16.52
CA MET A 253 -10.73 0.58 16.62
C MET A 253 -10.45 -0.01 18.01
N GLY A 254 -11.16 0.42 19.06
CA GLY A 254 -11.01 -0.11 20.41
C GLY A 254 -11.92 -1.28 20.77
N ARG A 255 -12.91 -1.61 19.93
CA ARG A 255 -13.90 -2.66 20.22
C ARG A 255 -13.78 -3.80 19.20
N PRO A 256 -13.82 -5.07 19.65
CA PRO A 256 -14.01 -6.17 18.72
C PRO A 256 -15.32 -5.94 17.95
N TYR A 257 -15.30 -5.99 16.61
CA TYR A 257 -16.47 -5.79 15.74
C TYR A 257 -17.71 -6.62 16.18
N ALA A 258 -17.46 -7.77 16.80
CA ALA A 258 -18.46 -8.68 17.35
C ALA A 258 -19.06 -8.27 18.71
N GLN A 259 -18.52 -7.27 19.42
CA GLN A 259 -18.89 -6.92 20.80
C GLN A 259 -19.93 -5.78 20.92
N GLY A 260 -20.53 -5.33 19.82
CA GLY A 260 -21.71 -4.43 19.81
C GLY A 260 -22.97 -5.11 19.24
N GLY A 261 -24.14 -4.57 19.54
CA GLY A 261 -25.42 -5.03 18.97
C GLY A 261 -25.45 -4.92 17.43
N TRP A 262 -26.43 -5.56 16.77
CA TRP A 262 -26.61 -5.45 15.31
C TRP A 262 -27.07 -4.07 14.85
N THR A 263 -27.57 -3.27 15.78
CA THR A 263 -28.04 -1.90 15.56
C THR A 263 -27.07 -0.86 16.09
N ASP A 264 -25.83 -1.25 16.44
CA ASP A 264 -24.80 -0.36 16.98
C ASP A 264 -24.47 0.81 16.03
N TYR A 265 -24.16 1.98 16.61
CA TYR A 265 -23.82 3.19 15.87
C TYR A 265 -22.77 2.96 14.77
N TRP A 266 -21.68 2.26 15.09
CA TRP A 266 -20.56 2.06 14.17
C TRP A 266 -20.83 1.03 13.07
N LYS A 267 -21.99 0.36 13.11
CA LYS A 267 -22.46 -0.55 12.05
C LYS A 267 -23.56 0.05 11.19
N LYS A 268 -24.01 1.27 11.52
CA LYS A 268 -25.06 1.96 10.78
C LYS A 268 -24.46 2.88 9.75
N ASP A 269 -24.99 2.83 8.53
CA ASP A 269 -24.71 3.85 7.54
C ASP A 269 -25.04 5.23 8.08
N HIS A 270 -24.27 6.22 7.63
CA HIS A 270 -24.33 7.58 8.13
C HIS A 270 -25.77 8.17 8.12
N PRO A 271 -26.58 8.01 7.06
CA PRO A 271 -27.94 8.57 7.05
C PRO A 271 -28.91 7.93 8.05
N PHE A 272 -28.59 6.75 8.59
CA PHE A 272 -29.47 6.01 9.50
C PHE A 272 -29.22 6.31 10.97
N THR A 273 -28.24 7.16 11.29
CA THR A 273 -27.92 7.50 12.68
C THR A 273 -28.84 8.59 13.25
N GLN A 274 -29.43 9.42 12.38
CA GLN A 274 -30.17 10.64 12.75
C GLN A 274 -29.38 11.55 13.70
N VAL A 275 -28.05 11.47 13.69
CA VAL A 275 -27.19 12.38 14.44
C VAL A 275 -27.19 13.73 13.72
N GLN A 276 -27.40 14.81 14.48
CA GLN A 276 -27.33 16.17 13.96
C GLN A 276 -26.35 16.99 14.80
N ILE A 277 -25.66 17.94 14.18
CA ILE A 277 -24.76 18.87 14.84
C ILE A 277 -25.52 20.18 15.09
N THR A 278 -25.53 20.67 16.33
CA THR A 278 -26.11 21.98 16.64
C THR A 278 -25.20 23.11 16.12
N GLU A 279 -25.68 24.35 16.08
CA GLU A 279 -24.81 25.50 15.77
C GLU A 279 -23.61 25.58 16.72
N LYS A 280 -23.83 25.35 18.03
CA LYS A 280 -22.76 25.27 19.03
C LYS A 280 -21.75 24.17 18.70
N GLY A 281 -22.21 23.02 18.22
CA GLY A 281 -21.34 21.92 17.79
C GLY A 281 -20.51 22.26 16.55
N ILE A 282 -21.12 22.90 15.56
CA ILE A 282 -20.42 23.37 14.35
C ILE A 282 -19.34 24.38 14.74
N ASP A 283 -19.67 25.36 15.59
CA ASP A 283 -18.70 26.35 16.08
C ASP A 283 -17.53 25.69 16.83
N ALA A 284 -17.82 24.68 17.66
CA ALA A 284 -16.79 23.94 18.39
C ALA A 284 -15.86 23.16 17.45
N ILE A 285 -16.38 22.48 16.43
CA ILE A 285 -15.57 21.77 15.42
C ILE A 285 -14.77 22.78 14.59
N ALA A 286 -15.40 23.86 14.11
CA ALA A 286 -14.73 24.89 13.34
C ALA A 286 -13.61 25.60 14.13
N LYS A 287 -13.73 25.67 15.46
CA LYS A 287 -12.67 26.18 16.35
C LYS A 287 -11.48 25.24 16.43
N ILE A 288 -11.71 23.92 16.43
CA ILE A 288 -10.63 22.92 16.36
C ILE A 288 -9.84 23.09 15.06
N VAL A 289 -10.52 23.27 13.92
CA VAL A 289 -9.87 23.55 12.63
C VAL A 289 -9.08 24.86 12.67
N GLU A 290 -9.65 25.91 13.25
CA GLU A 290 -8.97 27.21 13.42
C GLU A 290 -7.65 27.07 14.18
N ASP A 291 -7.68 26.36 15.29
CA ASP A 291 -6.51 26.19 16.16
C ASP A 291 -5.39 25.42 15.47
N VAL A 292 -5.74 24.32 14.79
CA VAL A 292 -4.76 23.54 14.01
C VAL A 292 -4.26 24.33 12.81
N ARG A 293 -5.13 25.04 12.08
CA ARG A 293 -4.72 25.89 10.96
C ARG A 293 -3.77 27.01 11.41
N ASN A 294 -4.02 27.63 12.56
CA ASN A 294 -3.14 28.64 13.14
C ASN A 294 -1.77 28.06 13.54
N ALA A 295 -1.74 26.79 13.98
CA ALA A 295 -0.50 26.08 14.31
C ALA A 295 0.32 25.70 13.07
N VAL A 296 -0.35 25.19 12.04
CA VAL A 296 0.24 24.68 10.80
C VAL A 296 0.65 25.80 9.85
N GLY A 297 -0.10 26.91 9.84
CA GLY A 297 0.07 28.01 8.91
C GLY A 297 -0.72 27.83 7.61
N SER A 298 -0.67 28.85 6.75
CA SER A 298 -1.46 28.90 5.50
C SER A 298 -0.77 28.27 4.28
N GLU A 299 0.54 28.02 4.33
CA GLU A 299 1.30 27.47 3.20
C GLU A 299 1.26 25.94 3.12
N VAL A 300 1.09 25.26 4.26
CA VAL A 300 1.03 23.80 4.34
C VAL A 300 -0.43 23.35 4.12
N PRO A 301 -0.72 22.52 3.10
CA PRO A 301 -2.02 21.88 2.95
C PRO A 301 -2.38 21.09 4.20
N LEU A 302 -3.63 21.24 4.66
CA LEU A 302 -4.19 20.56 5.82
C LEU A 302 -5.46 19.87 5.39
N SER A 303 -5.52 18.56 5.59
CA SER A 303 -6.68 17.73 5.22
C SER A 303 -7.39 17.27 6.47
N VAL A 304 -8.65 16.86 6.34
CA VAL A 304 -9.46 16.41 7.48
C VAL A 304 -10.20 15.12 7.17
N ASP A 305 -10.38 14.29 8.18
CA ASP A 305 -11.03 12.97 8.10
C ASP A 305 -11.74 12.62 9.42
N HIS A 306 -12.46 11.49 9.46
CA HIS A 306 -13.09 10.92 10.64
C HIS A 306 -14.24 11.74 11.25
N PHE A 307 -15.07 12.33 10.39
CA PHE A 307 -16.26 13.12 10.77
C PHE A 307 -17.23 12.40 11.71
N GLY A 308 -17.30 11.06 11.59
CA GLY A 308 -18.30 10.21 12.22
C GLY A 308 -19.51 10.00 11.31
N HIS A 309 -20.44 9.15 11.76
CA HIS A 309 -21.60 8.74 10.98
C HIS A 309 -22.70 9.82 11.03
N ILE A 310 -22.53 10.87 10.22
CA ILE A 310 -23.48 11.97 10.06
C ILE A 310 -23.95 12.07 8.60
N ASP A 311 -25.21 12.47 8.40
CA ASP A 311 -25.78 12.53 7.06
C ASP A 311 -25.19 13.67 6.20
N MET A 312 -25.44 13.57 4.89
CA MET A 312 -25.01 14.52 3.85
C MET A 312 -25.29 15.99 4.20
N ASN A 313 -26.45 16.32 4.78
CA ASN A 313 -26.78 17.71 5.10
C ASN A 313 -25.92 18.23 6.27
N GLN A 314 -25.56 17.37 7.23
CA GLN A 314 -24.64 17.75 8.30
C GLN A 314 -23.23 18.00 7.77
N ILE A 315 -22.76 17.15 6.85
CA ILE A 315 -21.49 17.37 6.16
C ILE A 315 -21.50 18.71 5.43
N ILE A 316 -22.55 19.03 4.66
CA ILE A 316 -22.64 20.31 3.95
C ILE A 316 -22.62 21.50 4.92
N ARG A 317 -23.33 21.41 6.05
CA ARG A 317 -23.33 22.47 7.08
C ARG A 317 -21.95 22.65 7.69
N LEU A 318 -21.27 21.55 8.03
CA LEU A 318 -19.93 21.59 8.60
C LEU A 318 -18.90 22.10 7.57
N GLY A 319 -18.93 21.57 6.34
CA GLY A 319 -18.06 21.96 5.23
C GLY A 319 -18.09 23.47 5.00
N LYS A 320 -19.30 24.05 4.90
CA LYS A 320 -19.48 25.51 4.75
C LYS A 320 -18.86 26.32 5.91
N ALA A 321 -18.92 25.80 7.12
CA ALA A 321 -18.31 26.47 8.28
C ALA A 321 -16.77 26.44 8.24
N VAL A 322 -16.18 25.44 7.57
CA VAL A 322 -14.73 25.25 7.48
C VAL A 322 -14.12 25.68 6.14
N ASP A 323 -14.91 25.99 5.11
CA ASP A 323 -14.45 26.45 3.78
C ASP A 323 -13.45 27.61 3.86
N LYS A 324 -13.67 28.52 4.81
CA LYS A 324 -12.79 29.68 5.05
C LYS A 324 -11.35 29.31 5.43
N TYR A 325 -11.10 28.08 5.90
CA TYR A 325 -9.76 27.60 6.30
C TYR A 325 -8.97 26.97 5.16
N ARG A 326 -9.55 26.89 3.94
CA ARG A 326 -8.90 26.37 2.73
C ARG A 326 -8.21 25.03 3.00
N LEU A 327 -8.99 24.08 3.51
CA LEU A 327 -8.51 22.72 3.71
C LEU A 327 -8.22 22.08 2.36
N ALA A 328 -7.29 21.13 2.34
CA ALA A 328 -6.86 20.47 1.13
C ALA A 328 -7.90 19.46 0.64
N TRP A 329 -8.58 18.78 1.58
CA TRP A 329 -9.79 18.01 1.31
C TRP A 329 -10.60 17.72 2.57
N LEU A 330 -11.87 17.33 2.38
CA LEU A 330 -12.71 16.61 3.33
C LEU A 330 -12.80 15.13 2.93
N GLU A 331 -12.31 14.23 3.79
CA GLU A 331 -12.20 12.80 3.52
C GLU A 331 -13.41 12.02 4.04
N ASP A 332 -13.84 10.98 3.31
CA ASP A 332 -14.80 9.95 3.78
C ASP A 332 -16.05 10.48 4.51
N CYS A 333 -16.58 11.60 4.01
CA CYS A 333 -17.72 12.32 4.57
C CYS A 333 -18.98 11.45 4.73
N VAL A 334 -19.25 10.61 3.72
CA VAL A 334 -20.34 9.64 3.70
C VAL A 334 -19.85 8.35 3.01
N PRO A 335 -20.52 7.21 3.19
CA PRO A 335 -20.08 5.97 2.52
C PRO A 335 -19.92 6.17 1.01
N TRP A 336 -18.77 5.76 0.47
CA TRP A 336 -18.35 6.00 -0.92
C TRP A 336 -19.36 5.51 -1.98
N TYR A 337 -20.17 4.50 -1.66
CA TYR A 337 -21.17 3.95 -2.60
C TYR A 337 -22.41 4.84 -2.75
N TYR A 338 -22.58 5.90 -1.95
CA TYR A 338 -23.61 6.92 -2.14
C TYR A 338 -23.14 8.02 -3.11
N THR A 339 -22.83 7.65 -4.36
CA THR A 339 -22.29 8.56 -5.39
C THR A 339 -23.10 9.86 -5.56
N ASP A 340 -24.43 9.78 -5.53
CA ASP A 340 -25.29 10.97 -5.66
C ASP A 340 -25.16 11.93 -4.46
N GLN A 341 -24.94 11.39 -3.25
CA GLN A 341 -24.70 12.20 -2.06
C GLN A 341 -23.33 12.87 -2.14
N TRP A 342 -22.31 12.14 -2.56
CA TRP A 342 -20.97 12.69 -2.79
C TRP A 342 -21.01 13.84 -3.78
N ARG A 343 -21.64 13.66 -4.94
CA ARG A 343 -21.82 14.74 -5.92
C ARG A 343 -22.51 15.97 -5.31
N THR A 344 -23.59 15.75 -4.55
CA THR A 344 -24.31 16.85 -3.89
C THR A 344 -23.45 17.58 -2.85
N ILE A 345 -22.59 16.86 -2.12
CA ILE A 345 -21.63 17.47 -1.18
C ILE A 345 -20.60 18.30 -1.93
N THR A 346 -19.97 17.70 -2.94
CA THR A 346 -18.93 18.32 -3.78
C THR A 346 -19.45 19.60 -4.45
N ASP A 347 -20.64 19.56 -5.05
CA ASP A 347 -21.27 20.73 -5.69
C ASP A 347 -21.62 21.86 -4.68
N ALA A 348 -21.74 21.55 -3.39
CA ALA A 348 -22.21 22.47 -2.36
C ALA A 348 -21.09 23.18 -1.57
N LEU A 349 -19.84 22.73 -1.71
CA LEU A 349 -18.69 23.16 -0.90
C LEU A 349 -17.61 23.81 -1.76
N GLU A 350 -16.83 24.71 -1.15
CA GLU A 350 -15.60 25.24 -1.79
C GLU A 350 -14.37 24.37 -1.51
N THR A 351 -14.39 23.61 -0.41
CA THR A 351 -13.33 22.69 -0.03
C THR A 351 -13.42 21.40 -0.85
N PRO A 352 -12.30 20.90 -1.42
CA PRO A 352 -12.31 19.66 -2.17
C PRO A 352 -12.79 18.45 -1.37
N THR A 353 -13.44 17.51 -2.03
CA THR A 353 -13.87 16.24 -1.44
C THR A 353 -12.98 15.07 -1.89
N CYS A 354 -12.81 14.09 -0.99
CA CYS A 354 -11.88 12.98 -1.19
C CYS A 354 -12.46 11.68 -0.60
N THR A 355 -12.39 10.57 -1.35
CA THR A 355 -12.72 9.22 -0.84
C THR A 355 -12.10 8.13 -1.70
N GLY A 356 -11.97 6.92 -1.16
CA GLY A 356 -11.52 5.77 -1.95
C GLY A 356 -10.86 4.62 -1.21
N GLU A 357 -10.54 4.78 0.07
CA GLU A 357 -9.62 3.85 0.75
C GLU A 357 -10.15 2.40 0.87
N ASP A 358 -11.48 2.23 0.80
CA ASP A 358 -12.16 0.95 0.85
C ASP A 358 -12.74 0.50 -0.51
N ILE A 359 -12.37 1.15 -1.61
CA ILE A 359 -12.89 0.82 -2.94
C ILE A 359 -11.99 -0.21 -3.64
N TYR A 360 -12.59 -1.29 -4.13
CA TYR A 360 -11.91 -2.36 -4.85
C TYR A 360 -12.06 -2.17 -6.36
N MET A 361 -10.92 -2.12 -7.06
CA MET A 361 -10.78 -1.99 -8.51
C MET A 361 -11.32 -0.69 -9.13
N LEU A 362 -10.86 -0.40 -10.35
CA LEU A 362 -11.43 0.68 -11.15
C LEU A 362 -12.92 0.41 -11.42
N GLY A 363 -13.27 -0.78 -11.87
CA GLY A 363 -14.65 -1.14 -12.15
C GLY A 363 -14.92 -2.64 -12.14
N GLY A 364 -15.95 -3.06 -12.89
CA GLY A 364 -16.38 -4.47 -12.95
C GLY A 364 -17.68 -4.71 -12.19
N LEU A 365 -17.89 -5.94 -11.72
CA LEU A 365 -19.16 -6.34 -11.09
C LEU A 365 -19.49 -5.53 -9.83
N LEU A 366 -18.46 -5.03 -9.15
CA LEU A 366 -18.59 -4.29 -7.89
C LEU A 366 -18.62 -2.76 -8.09
N GLY A 367 -18.64 -2.28 -9.33
CA GLY A 367 -18.69 -0.84 -9.65
C GLY A 367 -17.34 -0.13 -9.53
N GLY A 368 -16.60 -0.36 -8.45
CA GLY A 368 -15.27 0.21 -8.24
C GLY A 368 -15.28 1.74 -8.14
N PHE A 369 -14.20 2.39 -8.59
CA PHE A 369 -14.07 3.85 -8.67
C PHE A 369 -14.88 4.51 -9.79
N LYS A 370 -15.23 3.78 -10.86
CA LYS A 370 -15.89 4.36 -12.04
C LYS A 370 -17.14 5.20 -11.73
N PRO A 371 -18.09 4.78 -10.87
CA PRO A 371 -19.25 5.60 -10.54
C PRO A 371 -18.89 6.98 -9.98
N LEU A 372 -17.86 7.07 -9.13
CA LEU A 372 -17.42 8.35 -8.55
C LEU A 372 -16.76 9.24 -9.60
N ILE A 373 -15.90 8.66 -10.44
CA ILE A 373 -15.16 9.38 -11.49
C ILE A 373 -16.10 9.85 -12.60
N ASP A 374 -16.91 8.94 -13.16
CA ASP A 374 -17.82 9.24 -14.27
C ASP A 374 -18.87 10.31 -13.89
N ALA A 375 -19.27 10.35 -12.61
CA ALA A 375 -20.22 11.32 -12.10
C ALA A 375 -19.60 12.65 -11.64
N HIS A 376 -18.25 12.76 -11.66
CA HIS A 376 -17.51 13.86 -11.02
C HIS A 376 -17.99 14.09 -9.59
N ALA A 377 -18.19 12.98 -8.86
CA ALA A 377 -18.75 13.01 -7.51
C ALA A 377 -17.74 13.44 -6.44
N VAL A 378 -16.45 13.37 -6.75
CA VAL A 378 -15.34 13.79 -5.89
C VAL A 378 -14.30 14.57 -6.67
N ASP A 379 -13.59 15.47 -6.00
CA ASP A 379 -12.48 16.22 -6.59
C ASP A 379 -11.16 15.42 -6.60
N ILE A 380 -11.02 14.49 -5.66
CA ILE A 380 -9.83 13.68 -5.44
C ILE A 380 -10.24 12.22 -5.19
N ILE A 381 -9.63 11.29 -5.90
CA ILE A 381 -9.71 9.86 -5.57
C ILE A 381 -8.62 9.48 -4.58
N HIS A 382 -8.96 8.56 -3.68
CA HIS A 382 -8.10 8.18 -2.56
C HIS A 382 -7.88 6.66 -2.41
N PRO A 383 -7.37 5.97 -3.45
CA PRO A 383 -7.18 4.53 -3.35
C PRO A 383 -6.14 4.15 -2.29
N ASP A 384 -6.47 3.16 -1.48
CA ASP A 384 -5.47 2.35 -0.79
C ASP A 384 -5.01 1.25 -1.75
N LEU A 385 -3.72 1.21 -2.08
CA LEU A 385 -3.19 0.29 -3.09
C LEU A 385 -3.45 -1.19 -2.77
N VAL A 386 -3.42 -1.56 -1.49
CA VAL A 386 -3.64 -2.94 -1.05
C VAL A 386 -5.12 -3.32 -1.21
N SER A 387 -6.03 -2.43 -0.81
CA SER A 387 -7.48 -2.61 -1.00
C SER A 387 -7.89 -2.50 -2.47
N ALA A 388 -7.29 -1.61 -3.26
CA ALA A 388 -7.73 -1.30 -4.62
C ALA A 388 -7.43 -2.40 -5.65
N GLY A 389 -6.48 -3.30 -5.35
CA GLY A 389 -6.13 -4.44 -6.20
C GLY A 389 -4.66 -4.55 -6.56
N GLY A 390 -3.79 -3.75 -5.95
CA GLY A 390 -2.35 -3.76 -6.17
C GLY A 390 -1.87 -2.61 -7.04
N ILE A 391 -0.59 -2.66 -7.41
CA ILE A 391 0.16 -1.58 -8.05
C ILE A 391 -0.44 -1.20 -9.40
N LEU A 392 -0.65 -2.18 -10.29
CA LEU A 392 -1.13 -1.90 -11.64
C LEU A 392 -2.58 -1.43 -11.64
N GLU A 393 -3.44 -2.05 -10.83
CA GLU A 393 -4.85 -1.66 -10.74
C GLU A 393 -5.00 -0.25 -10.15
N THR A 394 -4.21 0.09 -9.12
CA THR A 394 -4.16 1.46 -8.56
C THR A 394 -3.71 2.47 -9.60
N LYS A 395 -2.70 2.15 -10.41
CA LYS A 395 -2.29 3.01 -11.52
C LYS A 395 -3.41 3.18 -12.54
N LYS A 396 -4.12 2.12 -12.94
CA LYS A 396 -5.26 2.21 -13.87
C LYS A 396 -6.38 3.11 -13.31
N ILE A 397 -6.64 3.03 -12.00
CA ILE A 397 -7.60 3.90 -11.33
C ILE A 397 -7.16 5.36 -11.47
N ALA A 398 -5.90 5.65 -11.19
CA ALA A 398 -5.35 7.00 -11.28
C ALA A 398 -5.32 7.55 -12.71
N ASP A 399 -4.90 6.73 -13.69
CA ASP A 399 -4.88 7.11 -15.11
C ASP A 399 -6.30 7.40 -15.63
N TYR A 400 -7.32 6.63 -15.18
CA TYR A 400 -8.71 6.89 -15.57
C TYR A 400 -9.24 8.19 -14.94
N ALA A 401 -8.88 8.48 -13.69
CA ALA A 401 -9.23 9.75 -13.04
C ALA A 401 -8.52 10.94 -13.71
N GLU A 402 -7.28 10.75 -14.18
CA GLU A 402 -6.52 11.77 -14.91
C GLU A 402 -7.23 12.20 -16.20
N GLU A 403 -7.80 11.25 -16.97
CA GLU A 403 -8.57 11.55 -18.18
C GLU A 403 -9.77 12.48 -17.92
N GLU A 404 -10.32 12.42 -16.70
CA GLU A 404 -11.44 13.25 -16.24
C GLU A 404 -10.98 14.50 -15.46
N GLY A 405 -9.68 14.74 -15.34
CA GLY A 405 -9.14 15.90 -14.61
C GLY A 405 -9.23 15.79 -13.09
N ILE A 406 -9.42 14.59 -12.56
CA ILE A 406 -9.52 14.30 -11.12
C ILE A 406 -8.14 13.92 -10.58
N ALA A 407 -7.77 14.49 -9.43
CA ALA A 407 -6.47 14.24 -8.81
C ALA A 407 -6.46 12.96 -7.99
N CYS A 408 -5.27 12.44 -7.69
CA CYS A 408 -5.08 11.21 -6.92
C CYS A 408 -4.20 11.46 -5.70
N ALA A 409 -4.74 11.21 -4.51
CA ALA A 409 -3.95 11.07 -3.28
C ALA A 409 -3.93 9.58 -2.91
N LEU A 410 -2.85 9.08 -2.32
CA LEU A 410 -2.76 7.67 -1.94
C LEU A 410 -2.95 7.52 -0.43
N HIS A 411 -3.91 6.68 -0.04
CA HIS A 411 -4.05 6.18 1.32
C HIS A 411 -3.00 5.09 1.58
N ALA A 412 -2.40 5.09 2.77
CA ALA A 412 -1.46 4.06 3.19
C ALA A 412 -1.34 3.95 4.72
N ASN A 413 -2.15 3.05 5.29
CA ASN A 413 -1.98 2.52 6.64
C ASN A 413 -1.45 1.08 6.61
N SER A 414 -0.17 0.93 6.29
CA SER A 414 0.44 -0.38 6.03
C SER A 414 1.89 -0.48 6.52
N THR A 415 2.50 -1.67 6.40
CA THR A 415 3.93 -1.86 6.68
C THR A 415 4.79 -1.18 5.60
N PRO A 416 6.13 -1.07 5.79
CA PRO A 416 6.98 -0.50 4.75
C PRO A 416 6.91 -1.21 3.40
N ILE A 417 6.42 -2.46 3.35
CA ILE A 417 6.32 -3.22 2.10
C ILE A 417 5.28 -2.60 1.17
N ALA A 418 4.04 -2.46 1.64
CA ALA A 418 2.98 -1.83 0.85
C ALA A 418 3.20 -0.34 0.66
N TRP A 419 3.84 0.32 1.62
CA TRP A 419 4.22 1.71 1.47
C TRP A 419 5.26 1.93 0.35
N MET A 420 6.24 1.03 0.21
CA MET A 420 7.15 1.05 -0.96
C MET A 420 6.46 0.74 -2.28
N ALA A 421 5.45 -0.14 -2.28
CA ALA A 421 4.62 -0.37 -3.46
C ALA A 421 3.86 0.90 -3.88
N ASN A 422 3.32 1.65 -2.91
CA ASN A 422 2.70 2.96 -3.15
C ASN A 422 3.69 3.95 -3.74
N ILE A 423 4.95 3.97 -3.29
CA ILE A 423 5.99 4.85 -3.85
C ILE A 423 6.25 4.57 -5.32
N HIS A 424 6.34 3.29 -5.70
CA HIS A 424 6.51 2.92 -7.11
C HIS A 424 5.30 3.32 -7.96
N CYS A 425 4.08 3.15 -7.43
CA CYS A 425 2.85 3.58 -8.10
C CYS A 425 2.82 5.10 -8.26
N ALA A 426 2.98 5.85 -7.15
CA ALA A 426 3.02 7.30 -7.12
C ALA A 426 4.10 7.90 -8.03
N ALA A 427 5.26 7.24 -8.13
CA ALA A 427 6.31 7.69 -9.05
C ALA A 427 5.83 7.62 -10.51
N ALA A 428 5.02 6.62 -10.87
CA ALA A 428 4.53 6.36 -12.23
C ALA A 428 3.17 6.99 -12.57
N THR A 429 2.57 7.76 -11.66
CA THR A 429 1.23 8.36 -11.81
C THR A 429 1.33 9.88 -11.95
N GLU A 430 0.76 10.47 -13.01
CA GLU A 430 0.92 11.90 -13.27
C GLU A 430 0.15 12.77 -12.26
N ASN A 431 -1.16 12.54 -12.16
CA ASN A 431 -2.13 13.26 -11.32
C ASN A 431 -1.99 13.02 -9.80
N PHE A 432 -0.85 12.49 -9.35
CA PHE A 432 -0.55 12.22 -7.95
C PHE A 432 -0.26 13.51 -7.15
N LEU A 433 -0.90 13.64 -5.98
CA LEU A 433 -0.74 14.75 -5.04
C LEU A 433 0.24 14.44 -3.90
N ALA A 434 -0.09 13.46 -3.06
CA ALA A 434 0.66 13.08 -1.87
C ALA A 434 0.31 11.65 -1.42
N LEU A 435 1.24 11.02 -0.69
CA LEU A 435 1.11 9.67 -0.13
C LEU A 435 1.07 9.74 1.39
N GLU A 436 0.14 9.02 1.99
CA GLU A 436 0.06 8.91 3.45
C GLU A 436 1.31 8.28 4.05
N HIS A 437 1.75 8.79 5.19
CA HIS A 437 2.66 8.09 6.09
C HIS A 437 2.04 8.02 7.49
N HIS A 438 1.11 7.10 7.72
CA HIS A 438 0.43 6.95 9.02
C HIS A 438 1.38 6.51 10.17
N ASN A 439 2.56 5.98 9.85
CA ASN A 439 3.48 5.39 10.84
C ASN A 439 4.66 6.29 11.26
N VAL A 440 4.57 7.63 11.13
CA VAL A 440 5.70 8.54 11.41
C VAL A 440 6.21 8.39 12.84
N ASP A 441 5.31 8.29 13.81
CA ASP A 441 5.65 8.20 15.24
C ASP A 441 6.07 6.78 15.69
N ASN A 442 6.14 5.81 14.76
CA ASN A 442 6.51 4.43 15.06
C ASN A 442 8.00 4.18 14.73
N GLU A 443 8.90 4.46 15.68
CA GLU A 443 10.36 4.34 15.52
C GLU A 443 10.86 3.00 14.97
N TRP A 444 10.09 1.92 15.19
CA TRP A 444 10.45 0.59 14.74
C TRP A 444 10.00 0.23 13.33
N TRP A 445 9.10 1.02 12.74
CA TRP A 445 8.39 0.70 11.51
C TRP A 445 9.36 0.58 10.33
N GLU A 446 10.23 1.56 10.12
CA GLU A 446 11.26 1.49 9.06
C GLU A 446 12.18 0.29 9.24
N GLY A 447 12.47 -0.07 10.50
CA GLY A 447 13.34 -1.18 10.86
C GLY A 447 12.84 -2.56 10.43
N LEU A 448 11.58 -2.70 9.99
CA LEU A 448 11.06 -3.96 9.44
C LEU A 448 11.72 -4.36 8.13
N VAL A 449 12.28 -3.40 7.39
CA VAL A 449 12.90 -3.62 6.09
C VAL A 449 14.32 -3.07 6.05
N LYS A 450 15.05 -3.42 5.00
CA LYS A 450 16.34 -2.86 4.64
C LYS A 450 16.26 -2.38 3.21
N MET A 451 16.69 -1.15 2.96
CA MET A 451 16.84 -0.64 1.60
C MET A 451 17.91 -1.46 0.87
N THR A 452 17.62 -1.87 -0.36
CA THR A 452 18.62 -2.48 -1.25
C THR A 452 19.25 -1.48 -2.20
N GLY A 453 18.68 -0.27 -2.29
CA GLY A 453 19.23 0.88 -2.99
C GLY A 453 20.11 1.77 -2.10
N SER A 454 20.64 2.83 -2.70
CA SER A 454 21.58 3.76 -2.07
C SER A 454 20.94 4.83 -1.17
N GLN A 455 19.62 5.03 -1.26
CA GLN A 455 18.89 6.07 -0.53
C GLN A 455 18.20 5.51 0.73
N PRO A 456 18.07 6.30 1.80
CA PRO A 456 17.21 5.94 2.93
C PRO A 456 15.74 5.95 2.50
N LEU A 457 14.87 5.36 3.33
CA LEU A 457 13.44 5.25 3.06
C LEU A 457 12.77 6.65 2.95
N VAL A 458 12.98 7.48 3.97
CA VAL A 458 12.41 8.84 4.09
C VAL A 458 13.54 9.87 4.18
N THR A 459 13.31 11.06 3.64
CA THR A 459 14.17 12.24 3.84
C THR A 459 13.28 13.48 3.91
N LYS A 460 13.17 14.05 5.12
CA LYS A 460 12.50 15.33 5.40
C LYS A 460 11.09 15.44 4.79
N GLY A 461 10.16 14.57 5.19
CA GLY A 461 8.76 14.61 4.71
C GLY A 461 8.55 14.12 3.27
N TYR A 462 9.57 13.51 2.66
CA TYR A 462 9.50 12.88 1.34
C TYR A 462 10.00 11.44 1.40
N ALA A 463 9.37 10.53 0.67
CA ALA A 463 9.95 9.22 0.40
C ALA A 463 10.92 9.28 -0.77
N ASN A 464 12.02 8.54 -0.69
CA ASN A 464 12.93 8.41 -1.83
C ASN A 464 12.47 7.27 -2.74
N VAL A 465 12.34 7.56 -4.03
CA VAL A 465 12.05 6.52 -5.04
C VAL A 465 13.32 5.68 -5.24
N PRO A 466 13.26 4.34 -5.19
CA PRO A 466 14.43 3.50 -5.47
C PRO A 466 14.84 3.62 -6.94
N LEU A 467 16.02 4.18 -7.21
CA LEU A 467 16.47 4.45 -8.59
C LEU A 467 17.32 3.33 -9.18
N ASP A 468 18.05 2.62 -8.33
CA ASP A 468 19.09 1.64 -8.68
C ASP A 468 18.77 0.22 -8.16
N ALA A 469 17.67 0.07 -7.41
CA ALA A 469 17.32 -1.16 -6.72
C ALA A 469 16.22 -1.95 -7.44
N PRO A 470 16.41 -3.25 -7.73
CA PRO A 470 15.38 -4.08 -8.35
C PRO A 470 14.16 -4.32 -7.45
N GLY A 471 13.00 -4.58 -8.08
CA GLY A 471 11.76 -4.87 -7.36
C GLY A 471 11.25 -3.64 -6.60
N LEU A 472 10.78 -3.84 -5.37
CA LEU A 472 10.35 -2.76 -4.47
C LEU A 472 11.51 -1.97 -3.84
N GLY A 473 12.77 -2.35 -4.11
CA GLY A 473 13.94 -1.69 -3.53
C GLY A 473 14.18 -1.99 -2.05
N ILE A 474 13.58 -3.06 -1.53
CA ILE A 474 13.67 -3.48 -0.13
C ILE A 474 13.85 -5.00 0.04
N GLU A 475 14.43 -5.38 1.18
CA GLU A 475 14.44 -6.73 1.73
C GLU A 475 13.89 -6.74 3.16
N LEU A 476 13.36 -7.89 3.62
CA LEU A 476 12.93 -8.03 5.01
C LEU A 476 14.12 -7.98 5.97
N ASN A 477 13.95 -7.28 7.09
CA ASN A 477 14.83 -7.42 8.23
C ASN A 477 14.35 -8.55 9.13
N ASP A 478 14.75 -9.80 8.82
CA ASP A 478 14.28 -11.00 9.52
C ASP A 478 14.40 -10.94 11.05
N ALA A 479 15.44 -10.30 11.59
CA ALA A 479 15.62 -10.17 13.03
C ALA A 479 14.55 -9.27 13.64
N ASN A 480 14.31 -8.10 13.03
CA ASN A 480 13.29 -7.15 13.50
C ASN A 480 11.87 -7.67 13.28
N MET A 481 11.64 -8.38 12.17
CA MET A 481 10.40 -9.07 11.86
C MET A 481 10.06 -10.12 12.92
N LYS A 482 11.00 -11.03 13.22
CA LYS A 482 10.80 -12.09 14.24
C LYS A 482 10.60 -11.53 15.64
N ALA A 483 11.33 -10.48 16.00
CA ALA A 483 11.17 -9.80 17.30
C ALA A 483 9.79 -9.17 17.49
N ARG A 484 9.04 -8.94 16.39
CA ARG A 484 7.74 -8.28 16.38
C ARG A 484 6.61 -9.21 15.97
N MET A 485 6.84 -10.51 15.88
CA MET A 485 5.78 -11.45 15.59
C MET A 485 4.69 -11.43 16.67
N SER A 486 3.44 -11.69 16.25
CA SER A 486 2.32 -11.80 17.18
C SER A 486 2.56 -12.90 18.21
N LYS A 487 2.16 -12.66 19.47
CA LYS A 487 2.24 -13.67 20.54
C LYS A 487 1.47 -14.95 20.21
N GLY A 488 0.44 -14.85 19.36
CA GLY A 488 -0.33 -16.00 18.87
C GLY A 488 0.16 -16.57 17.53
N SER A 489 1.21 -16.01 16.94
CA SER A 489 1.74 -16.47 15.66
C SER A 489 2.36 -17.86 15.80
N LYS A 490 2.05 -18.74 14.84
CA LYS A 490 2.57 -20.12 14.83
C LYS A 490 4.03 -20.22 14.40
N GLY A 491 4.56 -19.20 13.72
CA GLY A 491 5.94 -19.20 13.21
C GLY A 491 6.15 -18.20 12.07
N TYR A 492 7.42 -18.01 11.69
CA TYR A 492 7.83 -17.05 10.67
C TYR A 492 7.80 -17.69 9.28
N PHE A 493 6.85 -17.29 8.42
CA PHE A 493 6.65 -17.84 7.08
C PHE A 493 6.70 -19.39 7.05
N LEU A 494 5.88 -20.01 7.90
CA LEU A 494 5.76 -21.47 7.88
C LEU A 494 5.20 -21.94 6.53
N PRO A 495 5.55 -23.17 6.08
CA PRO A 495 4.92 -23.79 4.93
C PRO A 495 3.40 -23.89 5.11
N THR A 496 2.66 -23.72 4.02
CA THR A 496 1.19 -23.70 3.98
C THR A 496 0.61 -24.74 3.01
N PRO A 497 1.03 -26.03 3.08
CA PRO A 497 0.67 -27.04 2.08
C PRO A 497 -0.83 -27.32 2.01
N GLU A 498 -1.58 -27.03 3.09
CA GLU A 498 -3.03 -27.14 3.12
C GLU A 498 -3.74 -26.23 2.11
N TRP A 499 -3.04 -25.19 1.62
CA TRP A 499 -3.55 -24.24 0.62
C TRP A 499 -3.10 -24.55 -0.82
N ASP A 500 -2.32 -25.61 -1.06
CA ASP A 500 -1.80 -25.96 -2.40
C ASP A 500 -2.88 -26.52 -3.33
N ALA A 501 -3.76 -27.37 -2.80
CA ALA A 501 -4.71 -28.16 -3.59
C ALA A 501 -6.18 -27.99 -3.18
N GLN A 502 -6.47 -27.22 -2.13
CA GLN A 502 -7.85 -27.07 -1.66
C GLN A 502 -8.64 -26.08 -2.52
N GLY A 503 -9.79 -26.56 -3.02
CA GLY A 503 -10.92 -25.75 -3.44
C GLY A 503 -10.60 -24.73 -4.53
N ARG A 504 -10.04 -25.14 -5.67
CA ARG A 504 -10.18 -24.33 -6.89
C ARG A 504 -11.66 -24.39 -7.28
N PRO A 505 -12.43 -23.31 -7.09
CA PRO A 505 -13.81 -23.33 -7.51
C PRO A 505 -13.87 -23.48 -9.04
N TYR A 506 -14.91 -24.14 -9.55
CA TYR A 506 -15.15 -24.28 -11.00
C TYR A 506 -15.72 -22.98 -11.59
N ASP A 507 -15.10 -21.85 -11.25
CA ASP A 507 -15.55 -20.54 -11.67
C ASP A 507 -15.07 -20.24 -13.09
N LYS A 508 -15.94 -19.62 -13.87
CA LYS A 508 -15.54 -19.01 -15.14
C LYS A 508 -14.73 -17.77 -14.80
N LEU A 509 -13.49 -17.69 -15.29
CA LEU A 509 -12.60 -16.58 -14.97
C LEU A 509 -12.93 -15.29 -15.75
N TRP A 510 -13.70 -15.38 -16.84
CA TRP A 510 -14.10 -14.26 -17.70
C TRP A 510 -12.92 -13.30 -18.02
N ILE A 511 -11.76 -13.87 -18.36
CA ILE A 511 -10.46 -13.17 -18.54
C ILE A 511 -10.22 -12.61 -19.93
#